data_AF-A0A6A1VKT7-F1
#
_entry.id   AF-A0A6A1VKT7-F1
#
_cell.length_a   1.000
_cell.length_b   1.000
_cell.length_c   1.000
_cell.angle_alpha   90.00
_cell.angle_beta   90.00
_cell.angle_gamma   90.00
#
_symmetry.space_group_name_H-M   'P 1'
#
loop_
_entity.id
_entity.type
_entity.pdbx_description
1 polymer ?
#
loop_
_entity_poly.entity_id
_entity_poly.type
_entity_poly.pdbx_seq_one_letter_code
_entity_poly.pdbx_strand_id
1 'polypeptide(L)'
;MRVPEAGEKVSKPNDNELGFFDDALVTDCRFPLSPEIWELLFLYSLSPSQLALNGWRLVLAFFSLWRQLFAEENPQLWREFMQCNKIAKTDEGLYHFQARDKCGLLQGLPLNNKGWHEKFFLS
;
A
#
# COMPACT_ATOMS: atom_id res chain seq x y z
N MET A 1 -15.29 11.47 -3.42
CA MET A 1 -14.03 11.55 -4.19
C MET A 1 -13.99 12.79 -5.05
N ARG A 2 -12.96 13.63 -4.87
CA ARG A 2 -12.63 14.80 -5.68
C ARG A 2 -11.16 14.75 -6.12
N VAL A 3 -10.83 15.52 -7.16
CA VAL A 3 -9.45 15.74 -7.60
C VAL A 3 -8.80 16.78 -6.67
N PRO A 4 -7.53 16.61 -6.28
CA PRO A 4 -6.80 17.56 -5.45
C PRO A 4 -6.56 18.91 -6.16
N GLU A 5 -6.53 19.97 -5.37
CA GLU A 5 -6.15 21.32 -5.81
C GLU A 5 -4.62 21.48 -5.82
N ALA A 6 -4.15 22.54 -6.48
CA ALA A 6 -2.71 22.80 -6.62
C ALA A 6 -2.05 22.96 -5.24
N GLY A 7 -1.08 22.09 -4.93
CA GLY A 7 -0.31 22.11 -3.69
C GLY A 7 -0.83 21.18 -2.58
N GLU A 8 -2.01 20.59 -2.74
CA GLU A 8 -2.47 19.51 -1.86
C GLU A 8 -1.59 18.26 -2.04
N LYS A 9 -1.48 17.46 -0.98
CA LYS A 9 -0.70 16.22 -0.99
C LYS A 9 -1.56 15.10 -0.42
N VAL A 10 -1.56 13.97 -1.10
CA VAL A 10 -2.18 12.72 -0.62
C VAL A 10 -1.77 12.34 0.81
N SER A 11 -0.53 12.63 1.22
CA SER A 11 0.00 12.33 2.56
C SER A 11 -0.52 13.26 3.66
N LYS A 12 -1.19 14.34 3.28
CA LYS A 12 -1.77 15.36 4.17
C LYS A 12 -3.16 15.75 3.66
N PRO A 13 -4.14 14.83 3.70
CA PRO A 13 -5.52 15.18 3.41
C PRO A 13 -6.07 16.09 4.52
N ASN A 14 -7.16 16.81 4.25
CA ASN A 14 -7.86 17.56 5.29
C ASN A 14 -8.45 16.60 6.34
N ASP A 15 -8.81 17.12 7.53
CA ASP A 15 -9.20 16.29 8.70
C ASP A 15 -10.36 15.31 8.46
N ASN A 16 -11.19 15.55 7.44
CA ASN A 16 -12.33 14.70 7.07
C ASN A 16 -12.15 13.97 5.73
N GLU A 17 -10.92 13.94 5.19
CA GLU A 17 -10.64 13.38 3.87
C GLU A 17 -9.67 12.21 3.93
N LEU A 18 -9.88 11.22 3.06
CA LEU A 18 -8.94 10.13 2.82
C LEU A 18 -8.23 10.32 1.48
N GLY A 19 -6.91 10.39 1.50
CA GLY A 19 -6.09 10.42 0.29
C GLY A 19 -5.80 9.03 -0.27
N PHE A 20 -5.97 8.87 -1.58
CA PHE A 20 -5.65 7.64 -2.30
C PHE A 20 -5.02 7.89 -3.66
N PHE A 21 -3.99 7.13 -4.01
CA PHE A 21 -3.38 7.19 -5.34
C PHE A 21 -4.28 6.52 -6.38
N ASP A 22 -4.43 7.14 -7.55
CA ASP A 22 -5.23 6.61 -8.67
C ASP A 22 -4.68 5.24 -9.10
N ASP A 23 -3.36 5.13 -9.22
CA ASP A 23 -2.68 3.88 -9.58
C ASP A 23 -2.98 2.72 -8.63
N ALA A 24 -3.29 2.98 -7.34
CA ALA A 24 -3.69 1.93 -6.41
C ALA A 24 -5.02 1.28 -6.86
N LEU A 25 -5.96 2.08 -7.35
CA LEU A 25 -7.24 1.61 -7.90
C LEU A 25 -7.04 0.80 -9.19
N VAL A 26 -6.08 1.22 -10.04
CA VAL A 26 -5.71 0.46 -11.24
C VAL A 26 -5.15 -0.90 -10.87
N THR A 27 -4.41 -1.01 -9.76
CA THR A 27 -3.86 -2.28 -9.24
C THR A 27 -4.86 -3.14 -8.44
N ASP A 28 -6.15 -3.01 -8.76
CA ASP A 28 -7.26 -3.79 -8.18
C ASP A 28 -7.56 -3.50 -6.70
N CYS A 29 -7.07 -2.37 -6.17
CA CYS A 29 -7.60 -1.83 -4.93
C CYS A 29 -9.06 -1.37 -5.18
N ARG A 30 -9.99 -1.92 -4.41
CA ARG A 30 -11.42 -1.57 -4.47
C ARG A 30 -11.88 -1.04 -3.13
N PHE A 31 -12.83 -0.12 -3.16
CA PHE A 31 -13.52 0.34 -1.97
C PHE A 31 -14.86 -0.41 -1.80
N PRO A 32 -15.27 -0.75 -0.56
CA PRO A 32 -14.47 -0.66 0.67
C PRO A 32 -13.23 -1.55 0.61
N LEU A 33 -12.12 -1.12 1.24
CA LEU A 33 -10.89 -1.91 1.28
C LEU A 33 -11.19 -3.29 1.86
N SER A 34 -10.52 -4.32 1.34
CA SER A 34 -10.72 -5.67 1.84
C SER A 34 -10.31 -5.74 3.33
N PRO A 35 -10.96 -6.60 4.14
CA PRO A 35 -10.61 -6.76 5.56
C PRO A 35 -9.12 -6.99 5.78
N GLU A 36 -8.48 -7.69 4.86
CA GLU A 36 -7.06 -8.01 4.93
C GLU A 36 -6.17 -6.77 4.79
N ILE A 37 -6.46 -5.91 3.82
CA ILE A 37 -5.74 -4.63 3.67
C ILE A 37 -5.95 -3.76 4.92
N TRP A 38 -7.18 -3.73 5.45
CA TRP A 38 -7.49 -2.97 6.67
C TRP A 38 -6.72 -3.48 7.89
N GLU A 39 -6.70 -4.78 8.13
CA GLU A 39 -5.94 -5.39 9.23
C GLU A 39 -4.44 -5.12 9.09
N LEU A 40 -3.88 -5.22 7.89
CA LEU A 40 -2.49 -4.88 7.66
C LEU A 40 -2.19 -3.41 8.03
N LEU A 41 -2.98 -2.47 7.53
CA LEU A 41 -2.81 -1.06 7.83
C LEU A 41 -2.93 -0.79 9.33
N PHE A 42 -3.88 -1.45 10.01
CA PHE A 42 -4.03 -1.38 11.46
C PHE A 42 -2.80 -1.91 12.21
N LEU A 43 -2.28 -3.08 11.81
CA LEU A 43 -1.07 -3.69 12.41
C LEU A 43 0.15 -2.78 12.34
N TYR A 44 0.27 -1.98 11.27
CA TYR A 44 1.34 -1.01 11.09
C TYR A 44 0.98 0.41 11.55
N SER A 45 -0.23 0.62 12.10
CA SER A 45 -0.74 1.94 12.49
C SER A 45 -0.67 2.98 11.36
N LEU A 46 -0.99 2.55 10.14
CA LEU A 46 -0.96 3.39 8.93
C LEU A 46 -2.37 3.77 8.50
N SER A 47 -2.54 5.03 8.12
CA SER A 47 -3.65 5.44 7.24
C SER A 47 -3.35 4.97 5.80
N PRO A 48 -4.37 4.60 5.01
CA PRO A 48 -4.20 4.32 3.58
C PRO A 48 -3.45 5.41 2.81
N SER A 49 -3.64 6.67 3.20
CA SER A 49 -3.01 7.85 2.60
C SER A 49 -1.51 8.00 2.92
N GLN A 50 -1.05 7.31 3.96
CA GLN A 50 0.35 7.30 4.38
C GLN A 50 1.17 6.23 3.65
N LEU A 51 0.52 5.30 2.95
CA LEU A 51 1.21 4.25 2.20
C LEU A 51 1.58 4.76 0.80
N ALA A 52 2.87 4.71 0.46
CA ALA A 52 3.37 5.02 -0.87
C ALA A 52 2.90 3.98 -1.88
N LEU A 53 2.92 4.34 -3.17
CA LEU A 53 2.47 3.45 -4.25
C LEU A 53 3.25 2.14 -4.32
N ASN A 54 4.57 2.15 -4.09
CA ASN A 54 5.32 0.89 -4.00
C ASN A 54 4.92 0.04 -2.79
N GLY A 55 4.47 0.68 -1.70
CA GLY A 55 3.83 -0.01 -0.59
C GLY A 55 2.54 -0.68 -1.03
N TRP A 56 1.64 0.06 -1.68
CA TRP A 56 0.39 -0.47 -2.23
C TRP A 56 0.60 -1.63 -3.19
N ARG A 57 1.52 -1.49 -4.17
CA ARG A 57 1.85 -2.54 -5.13
C ARG A 57 2.31 -3.83 -4.44
N LEU A 58 3.17 -3.71 -3.43
CA LEU A 58 3.67 -4.88 -2.70
C LEU A 58 2.56 -5.57 -1.92
N VAL A 59 1.73 -4.78 -1.22
CA VAL A 59 0.59 -5.28 -0.43
C VAL A 59 -0.42 -6.02 -1.32
N LEU A 60 -0.85 -5.38 -2.42
CA LEU A 60 -1.85 -5.95 -3.33
C LEU A 60 -1.32 -7.21 -4.03
N ALA A 61 -0.07 -7.18 -4.50
CA ALA A 61 0.54 -8.35 -5.12
C ALA A 61 0.74 -9.50 -4.12
N PHE A 62 1.14 -9.22 -2.88
CA PHE A 62 1.26 -10.24 -1.84
C PHE A 62 -0.08 -10.92 -1.56
N PHE A 63 -1.17 -10.16 -1.37
CA PHE A 63 -2.48 -10.75 -1.11
C PHE A 63 -3.04 -11.53 -2.29
N SER A 64 -2.84 -11.02 -3.50
CA SER A 64 -3.29 -11.72 -4.71
C SER A 64 -2.59 -13.07 -4.84
N LEU A 65 -1.26 -13.11 -4.66
CA LEU A 65 -0.50 -14.35 -4.68
C LEU A 65 -0.87 -15.28 -3.51
N TRP A 66 -1.02 -14.74 -2.30
CA TRP A 66 -1.35 -15.55 -1.13
C TRP A 66 -2.71 -16.23 -1.27
N ARG A 67 -3.73 -15.50 -1.74
CA ARG A 67 -5.06 -16.06 -2.00
C ARG A 67 -5.02 -17.17 -3.04
N GLN A 68 -4.19 -17.05 -4.07
CA GLN A 68 -4.04 -18.09 -5.09
C GLN A 68 -3.33 -19.34 -4.57
N LEU A 69 -2.32 -19.17 -3.71
CA LEU A 69 -1.49 -20.28 -3.21
C LEU A 69 -2.10 -21.00 -2.01
N PHE A 70 -2.87 -20.31 -1.18
CA PHE A 70 -3.34 -20.81 0.12
C PHE A 70 -4.87 -20.74 0.27
N ALA A 71 -5.60 -20.84 -0.85
CA ALA A 71 -7.06 -20.73 -0.90
C ALA A 71 -7.80 -21.65 0.10
N GLU A 72 -7.23 -22.82 0.42
CA GLU A 72 -7.88 -23.85 1.25
C GLU A 72 -7.42 -23.87 2.71
N GLU A 73 -6.20 -23.40 3.02
CA GLU A 73 -5.58 -23.58 4.35
C GLU A 73 -5.29 -22.27 5.09
N ASN A 74 -5.29 -21.13 4.40
CA ASN A 74 -4.91 -19.76 4.82
C ASN A 74 -4.19 -19.63 6.19
N PRO A 75 -3.02 -20.25 6.41
CA PRO A 75 -2.38 -20.18 7.71
C PRO A 75 -1.57 -18.89 7.78
N GLN A 76 -2.00 -17.99 8.67
CA GLN A 76 -1.21 -16.92 9.27
C GLN A 76 -0.76 -15.72 8.41
N LEU A 77 -1.21 -15.57 7.14
CA LEU A 77 -1.02 -14.42 6.20
C LEU A 77 -0.21 -13.21 6.72
N TRP A 78 -0.68 -12.56 7.79
CA TRP A 78 -0.04 -11.42 8.45
C TRP A 78 1.36 -11.68 8.99
N ARG A 79 1.55 -12.82 9.63
CA ARG A 79 2.83 -13.22 10.20
C ARG A 79 3.86 -13.36 9.10
N GLU A 80 3.52 -14.02 7.99
CA GLU A 80 4.43 -14.19 6.86
C GLU A 80 4.73 -12.85 6.20
N PHE A 81 3.73 -11.98 6.03
CA PHE A 81 3.98 -10.63 5.53
C PHE A 81 4.99 -9.88 6.40
N MET A 82 4.79 -9.87 7.72
CA MET A 82 5.66 -9.19 8.69
C MET A 82 7.05 -9.82 8.80
N GLN A 83 7.14 -11.15 8.63
CA GLN A 83 8.41 -11.88 8.63
C GLN A 83 9.21 -11.62 7.35
N CYS A 84 8.54 -11.44 6.22
CA CYS A 84 9.17 -11.21 4.93
C CYS A 84 9.46 -9.75 4.65
N ASN A 85 8.75 -8.81 5.29
CA ASN A 85 8.86 -7.38 4.98
C ASN A 85 9.18 -6.54 6.22
N LYS A 86 9.91 -5.44 6.01
CA LYS A 86 10.12 -4.36 6.98
C LYS A 86 9.50 -3.07 6.43
N ILE A 87 8.90 -2.29 7.31
CA ILE A 87 8.42 -0.95 6.94
C ILE A 87 9.60 0.01 6.86
N ALA A 88 9.55 0.89 5.86
CA ALA A 88 10.50 1.97 5.66
C ALA A 88 9.74 3.26 5.33
N LYS A 89 10.40 4.39 5.54
CA LYS A 89 9.84 5.72 5.27
C LYS A 89 10.63 6.38 4.16
N THR A 90 9.92 7.01 3.23
CA THR A 90 10.47 7.84 2.16
C THR A 90 10.85 9.22 2.69
N ASP A 91 11.68 9.96 1.94
CA ASP A 91 12.07 11.33 2.28
C ASP A 91 10.87 12.28 2.37
N GLU A 92 9.78 11.97 1.68
CA GLU A 92 8.54 12.75 1.66
C GLU A 92 7.56 12.36 2.79
N GLY A 93 7.96 11.40 3.63
CA GLY A 93 7.22 11.00 4.82
C GLY A 93 6.15 9.92 4.59
N LEU A 94 6.01 9.40 3.38
CA LEU A 94 5.19 8.22 3.07
C LEU A 94 5.91 6.93 3.45
N TYR A 95 5.16 5.87 3.73
CA TYR A 95 5.69 4.56 4.11
C TYR A 95 5.64 3.57 2.95
N HIS A 96 6.62 2.69 2.86
CA HIS A 96 6.62 1.54 1.96
C HIS A 96 7.18 0.31 2.66
N PHE A 97 7.03 -0.83 2.01
CA PHE A 97 7.56 -2.10 2.50
C PHE A 97 8.79 -2.50 1.70
N GLN A 98 9.79 -3.00 2.41
CA GLN A 98 11.00 -3.57 1.83
C GLN A 98 11.11 -5.02 2.23
N ALA A 99 11.54 -5.88 1.31
CA ALA A 99 11.87 -7.25 1.65
C ALA A 99 12.98 -7.29 2.71
N ARG A 100 12.83 -8.19 3.69
CA ARG A 100 13.90 -8.63 4.57
C ARG A 100 14.80 -9.59 3.81
N ASP A 101 16.05 -9.71 4.25
CA ASP A 101 17.05 -10.55 3.59
C ASP A 101 16.52 -11.96 3.38
N LYS A 102 16.63 -12.47 2.13
CA LYS A 102 16.15 -13.79 1.68
C LYS A 102 14.63 -13.97 1.53
N CYS A 103 13.83 -12.93 1.74
CA CYS A 103 12.35 -12.99 1.67
C CYS A 103 11.74 -12.14 0.55
N GLY A 104 12.52 -11.77 -0.47
CA GLY A 104 12.05 -10.97 -1.60
C GLY A 104 11.03 -11.70 -2.46
N LEU A 105 9.73 -11.54 -2.14
CA LEU A 105 8.63 -12.15 -2.88
C LEU A 105 8.38 -11.49 -4.25
N LEU A 106 8.70 -10.20 -4.37
CA LEU A 106 8.54 -9.42 -5.61
C LEU A 106 9.90 -8.90 -6.05
N GLN A 107 10.40 -9.42 -7.17
CA GLN A 107 11.61 -8.94 -7.82
C GLN A 107 11.25 -7.89 -8.88
N GLY A 108 12.09 -6.88 -9.07
CA GLY A 108 11.95 -5.90 -10.15
C GLY A 108 10.94 -4.77 -9.89
N LEU A 109 10.57 -4.48 -8.63
CA LEU A 109 9.83 -3.25 -8.32
C LEU A 109 10.65 -2.03 -8.79
N PRO A 110 10.02 -1.04 -9.44
CA PRO A 110 10.73 0.15 -9.89
C PRO A 110 11.39 0.84 -8.70
N LEU A 111 12.71 1.04 -8.80
CA LEU A 111 13.54 1.67 -7.76
C LEU A 111 13.16 3.12 -7.50
N ASN A 112 12.47 3.75 -8.45
CA ASN A 112 12.10 5.14 -8.42
C ASN A 112 10.66 5.30 -8.90
N ASN A 113 9.87 6.01 -8.11
CA ASN A 113 8.57 6.50 -8.51
C ASN A 113 8.72 8.02 -8.76
N LYS A 114 9.30 8.46 -9.88
CA LYS A 114 9.26 9.89 -10.26
C LYS A 114 8.01 10.12 -11.12
N GLY A 115 7.19 11.12 -10.79
CA GLY A 115 6.01 11.53 -11.59
C GLY A 115 4.64 10.93 -11.21
N TRP A 116 4.57 10.06 -10.20
CA TRP A 116 3.32 9.43 -9.73
C TRP A 116 2.59 10.22 -8.62
N HIS A 117 3.27 11.15 -7.94
CA HIS A 117 2.65 11.98 -6.89
C HIS A 117 1.55 12.91 -7.40
N GLU A 118 1.38 13.00 -8.71
CA GLU A 118 0.45 13.95 -9.36
C GLU A 118 -0.95 13.36 -9.57
N LYS A 119 -1.15 12.05 -9.37
CA LYS A 119 -2.45 11.39 -9.62
C LYS A 119 -2.98 10.70 -8.37
N PHE A 120 -3.78 11.44 -7.62
CA PHE A 120 -4.46 10.96 -6.42
C PHE A 120 -5.84 11.59 -6.29
N PHE A 121 -6.70 11.01 -5.47
CA PHE A 121 -8.02 11.50 -5.13
C PHE A 121 -8.12 11.69 -3.61
N LEU A 122 -9.01 12.59 -3.22
CA LEU A 122 -9.41 12.82 -1.83
C LEU A 122 -10.88 12.41 -1.70
N SER A 123 -11.24 11.61 -0.69
CA SER A 123 -12.62 11.16 -0.46
C SER A 123 -13.17 11.55 0.89
#